data_AF-A0A9Q0MYQ8-F1
#
_entry.id   AF-A0A9Q0MYQ8-F1
#
_cell.length_a   1.000
_cell.length_b   1.000
_cell.length_c   1.000
_cell.angle_alpha   90.00
_cell.angle_beta   90.00
_cell.angle_gamma   90.00
#
_symmetry.space_group_name_H-M   'P 1'
#
loop_
_entity.id
_entity.type
_entity.pdbx_description
1 polymer ?
#
loop_
_entity_poly.entity_id
_entity_poly.type
_entity_poly.pdbx_seq_one_letter_code
_entity_poly.pdbx_strand_id
1 'polypeptide(L)'
;MWWMFLSILDYIPHQTTQLWSYDKNGFNDLINTLFWCCSLTIFIFYFFSKFLERFLRSQRISVYKCLPTIRFIWNIGFYATCTTFLHFYHKYFIAPRILKETSSFFPKYRDALFLPTDHCSIFNSISIILTTFYITSALFDLRERDFTEAASKWLFASVIMSLDHYGLENYSIILNMLFGLFNMLADCLTTASLYTNEKNRTYNRLFVFVRLITW
;
A
#
# COMPACT_ATOMS: atom_id res chain seq x y z
N MET A 1 1.67 1.40 17.74
CA MET A 1 1.44 2.19 16.52
C MET A 1 0.14 1.80 15.81
N TRP A 2 -0.08 0.51 15.51
CA TRP A 2 -1.35 0.00 14.97
C TRP A 2 -2.57 0.20 15.87
N TRP A 3 -2.41 0.08 17.18
CA TRP A 3 -3.48 0.36 18.14
C TRP A 3 -3.98 1.81 18.10
N MET A 4 -3.10 2.79 17.88
CA MET A 4 -3.51 4.20 17.71
C MET A 4 -4.29 4.42 16.42
N PHE A 5 -3.96 3.70 15.34
CA PHE A 5 -4.73 3.73 14.10
C PHE A 5 -6.11 3.09 14.27
N LEU A 6 -6.21 1.98 15.01
CA LEU A 6 -7.49 1.35 15.37
C LEU A 6 -8.34 2.26 16.27
N SER A 7 -7.73 2.96 17.23
CA SER A 7 -8.44 3.93 18.09
C SER A 7 -8.99 5.15 17.31
N ILE A 8 -8.31 5.55 16.23
CA ILE A 8 -8.79 6.63 15.35
C ILE A 8 -9.91 6.12 14.43
N LEU A 9 -9.84 4.85 13.99
CA LEU A 9 -10.89 4.18 13.22
C LEU A 9 -12.17 3.94 14.04
N ASP A 10 -12.05 3.65 15.34
CA ASP A 10 -13.19 3.53 16.27
C ASP A 10 -13.89 4.87 16.56
N TYR A 11 -13.21 5.99 16.31
CA TYR A 11 -13.79 7.34 16.46
C TYR A 11 -14.51 7.83 15.20
N ILE A 12 -14.47 7.06 14.10
CA ILE A 12 -15.29 7.31 12.92
C ILE A 12 -16.70 6.79 13.23
N PRO A 13 -17.72 7.65 13.31
CA PRO A 13 -19.05 7.24 13.76
C PRO A 13 -19.61 6.10 12.91
N HIS A 14 -20.33 5.21 13.58
CA HIS A 14 -21.02 3.99 13.13
C HIS A 14 -22.04 4.15 11.97
N GLN A 15 -21.86 5.10 11.04
CA GLN A 15 -22.66 5.28 9.82
C GLN A 15 -22.13 4.50 8.61
N THR A 16 -21.16 3.61 8.79
CA THR A 16 -20.48 2.87 7.71
C THR A 16 -21.34 1.85 6.97
N THR A 17 -22.58 1.61 7.39
CA THR A 17 -23.53 0.74 6.67
C THR A 17 -24.25 1.45 5.51
N GLN A 18 -24.08 2.76 5.31
CA GLN A 18 -24.72 3.50 4.19
C GLN A 18 -23.75 4.20 3.23
N LEU A 19 -22.45 3.91 3.30
CA LEU A 19 -21.43 4.62 2.49
C LEU A 19 -21.52 4.37 0.96
N TRP A 20 -22.42 3.51 0.49
CA TRP A 20 -22.55 3.14 -0.93
C TRP A 20 -23.93 3.41 -1.55
N SER A 21 -24.87 4.06 -0.84
CA SER A 21 -25.88 4.82 -1.59
C SER A 21 -25.15 6.04 -2.15
N TYR A 22 -25.03 6.12 -3.47
CA TYR A 22 -24.39 7.22 -4.22
C TYR A 22 -25.21 8.52 -4.08
N ASP A 23 -25.38 8.95 -2.84
CA ASP A 23 -25.78 10.29 -2.51
C ASP A 23 -24.52 11.15 -2.62
N LYS A 24 -24.65 12.38 -3.11
CA LYS A 24 -23.52 13.32 -3.30
C LYS A 24 -22.66 13.49 -2.03
N ASN A 25 -23.26 13.19 -0.87
CA ASN A 25 -22.64 13.20 0.43
C ASN A 25 -21.59 12.09 0.62
N GLY A 26 -21.84 10.85 0.17
CA GLY A 26 -20.92 9.72 0.37
C GLY A 26 -19.58 9.85 -0.38
N PHE A 27 -19.60 10.41 -1.60
CA PHE A 27 -18.37 10.67 -2.37
C PHE A 27 -17.53 11.79 -1.75
N ASN A 28 -18.19 12.86 -1.27
CA ASN A 28 -17.50 13.95 -0.57
C ASN A 28 -16.88 13.46 0.74
N ASP A 29 -17.58 12.59 1.48
CA ASP A 29 -17.06 11.99 2.70
C ASP A 29 -15.82 11.13 2.42
N LEU A 30 -15.84 10.33 1.34
CA LEU A 30 -14.68 9.53 0.92
C LEU A 30 -13.47 10.41 0.57
N ILE A 31 -13.67 11.49 -0.20
CA ILE A 31 -12.58 12.44 -0.51
C ILE A 31 -12.04 13.07 0.76
N ASN A 32 -12.93 13.48 1.68
CA ASN A 32 -12.54 14.09 2.93
C ASN A 32 -11.73 13.10 3.79
N THR A 33 -12.17 11.85 3.91
CA THR A 33 -11.43 10.79 4.60
C THR A 33 -10.06 10.57 3.96
N LEU A 34 -9.98 10.44 2.63
CA LEU A 34 -8.71 10.30 1.92
C LEU A 34 -7.78 11.50 2.17
N PHE A 35 -8.32 12.72 2.17
CA PHE A 35 -7.55 13.93 2.44
C PHE A 35 -6.94 13.92 3.85
N TRP A 36 -7.75 13.61 4.88
CA TRP A 36 -7.27 13.52 6.25
C TRP A 36 -6.27 12.38 6.45
N CYS A 37 -6.52 11.22 5.84
CA CYS A 37 -5.57 10.10 5.86
C CYS A 37 -4.26 10.47 5.16
N CYS A 38 -4.29 11.19 4.03
CA CYS A 38 -3.10 11.66 3.33
C CYS A 38 -2.30 12.63 4.21
N SER A 39 -2.99 13.61 4.82
CA SER A 39 -2.39 14.59 5.72
C SER A 39 -1.71 13.91 6.92
N LEU A 40 -2.40 12.95 7.55
CA LEU A 40 -1.87 12.16 8.65
C LEU A 40 -0.65 11.32 8.22
N THR A 41 -0.70 10.70 7.04
CA THR A 41 0.42 9.92 6.50
C THR A 41 1.66 10.79 6.27
N ILE A 42 1.47 11.99 5.70
CA ILE A 42 2.55 12.97 5.51
C ILE A 42 3.13 13.40 6.86
N PHE A 43 2.28 13.64 7.86
CA PHE A 43 2.71 14.00 9.20
C PHE A 43 3.55 12.90 9.85
N ILE A 44 3.11 11.64 9.81
CA ILE A 44 3.88 10.51 10.35
C ILE A 44 5.22 10.37 9.61
N PHE A 45 5.21 10.48 8.28
CA PHE A 45 6.44 10.46 7.48
C PHE A 45 7.41 11.58 7.90
N TYR A 46 6.91 12.78 8.20
CA TYR A 46 7.74 13.88 8.70
C TYR A 46 8.43 13.53 10.03
N PHE A 47 7.70 12.96 11.00
CA PHE A 47 8.32 12.52 12.26
C PHE A 47 9.32 11.39 12.05
N PHE A 48 8.97 10.40 11.23
CA PHE A 48 9.82 9.27 10.90
C PHE A 48 11.11 9.72 10.22
N SER A 49 11.01 10.61 9.23
CA SER A 49 12.17 11.15 8.51
C SER A 49 13.08 11.94 9.43
N LYS A 50 12.54 12.77 10.34
CA LYS A 50 13.36 13.49 11.34
C LYS A 50 14.06 12.56 12.32
N PHE A 51 13.40 11.49 12.73
CA PHE A 51 13.99 10.48 13.60
C PHE A 51 15.13 9.73 12.92
N LEU A 52 14.90 9.20 11.70
CA LEU A 52 15.94 8.51 10.94
C LEU A 52 17.07 9.43 10.49
N GLU A 53 16.78 10.68 10.12
CA GLU A 53 17.81 11.64 9.73
C GLU A 53 18.83 11.85 10.86
N ARG A 54 18.38 11.93 12.12
CA ARG A 54 19.27 12.00 13.29
C ARG A 54 20.12 10.73 13.43
N PHE A 55 19.52 9.56 13.23
CA PHE A 55 20.21 8.28 13.32
C PHE A 55 21.25 8.09 12.20
N LEU A 56 20.89 8.38 10.95
CA LEU A 56 21.79 8.24 9.80
C LEU A 56 22.95 9.24 9.84
N ARG A 57 22.72 10.47 10.33
CA ARG A 57 23.79 11.44 10.56
C ARG A 57 24.78 10.97 11.64
N SER A 58 24.30 10.26 12.66
CA SER A 58 25.17 9.65 13.68
C SER A 58 26.11 8.59 13.07
N GLN A 59 25.67 7.88 12.03
CA GLN A 59 26.45 6.85 11.32
C GLN A 59 27.38 7.43 10.23
N ARG A 60 27.56 8.76 10.14
CA ARG A 60 28.39 9.44 9.13
C ARG A 60 28.05 9.12 7.67
N ILE A 61 26.79 8.74 7.40
CA ILE A 61 26.31 8.55 6.03
C ILE A 61 26.27 9.90 5.33
N SER A 62 26.64 9.93 4.05
CA SER A 62 26.68 11.18 3.28
C SER A 62 25.28 11.79 3.16
N VAL A 63 25.22 13.13 3.27
CA VAL A 63 23.96 13.89 3.25
C VAL A 63 23.14 13.61 1.97
N TYR A 64 23.82 13.37 0.84
CA TYR A 64 23.19 13.06 -0.44
C TYR A 64 22.50 11.68 -0.49
N LYS A 65 22.94 10.69 0.32
CA LYS A 65 22.28 9.37 0.40
C LYS A 65 21.21 9.29 1.49
N CYS A 66 21.21 10.25 2.41
CA CYS A 66 20.35 10.21 3.59
C CYS A 66 18.86 10.26 3.23
N LEU A 67 18.43 11.24 2.43
CA LEU A 67 17.02 11.41 2.08
C LEU A 67 16.45 10.23 1.25
N PRO A 68 17.12 9.73 0.19
CA PRO A 68 16.66 8.54 -0.53
C PRO A 68 16.60 7.30 0.36
N THR A 69 17.58 7.10 1.25
CA THR A 69 17.60 5.94 2.16
C THR A 69 16.40 5.97 3.12
N ILE A 70 16.08 7.13 3.71
CA ILE A 70 14.91 7.29 4.59
C ILE A 70 13.63 6.91 3.83
N ARG A 71 13.52 7.32 2.57
CA ARG A 71 12.37 7.05 1.72
C ARG A 71 12.22 5.56 1.41
N PHE A 72 13.29 4.88 1.02
CA PHE A 72 13.25 3.44 0.78
C PHE A 72 12.92 2.65 2.05
N ILE A 73 13.50 3.02 3.20
CA ILE A 73 13.17 2.38 4.49
C ILE A 73 11.68 2.57 4.83
N TRP A 74 11.14 3.77 4.61
CA TRP A 74 9.72 4.05 4.82
C TRP A 74 8.83 3.17 3.93
N ASN A 75 9.12 3.11 2.63
CA ASN A 75 8.35 2.31 1.69
C ASN A 75 8.42 0.81 2.02
N ILE A 76 9.63 0.27 2.25
CA ILE A 76 9.84 -1.12 2.63
C ILE A 76 9.07 -1.43 3.92
N GLY A 77 9.17 -0.57 4.93
CA GLY A 77 8.45 -0.72 6.18
C GLY A 77 6.93 -0.77 5.97
N PHE A 78 6.39 0.15 5.19
CA PHE A 78 4.96 0.21 4.90
C PHE A 78 4.49 -1.03 4.13
N TYR A 79 5.16 -1.38 3.02
CA TYR A 79 4.80 -2.55 2.23
C TYR A 79 4.91 -3.84 3.07
N ALA A 80 5.94 -3.98 3.91
CA ALA A 80 6.10 -5.14 4.80
C ALA A 80 4.92 -5.24 5.79
N THR A 81 4.56 -4.14 6.44
CA THR A 81 3.42 -4.12 7.36
C THR A 81 2.09 -4.38 6.65
N CYS A 82 1.94 -3.86 5.43
CA CYS A 82 0.71 -4.00 4.67
C CYS A 82 0.55 -5.43 4.15
N THR A 83 1.57 -6.01 3.55
CA THR A 83 1.57 -7.40 3.06
C THR A 83 1.38 -8.41 4.17
N THR A 84 2.05 -8.24 5.32
CA THR A 84 1.84 -9.10 6.50
C THR A 84 0.42 -9.01 7.02
N PHE A 85 -0.13 -7.80 7.13
CA PHE A 85 -1.52 -7.60 7.53
C PHE A 85 -2.51 -8.20 6.53
N LEU A 86 -2.35 -7.95 5.23
CA LEU A 86 -3.17 -8.52 4.15
C LEU A 86 -3.11 -10.05 4.15
N HIS A 87 -1.94 -10.63 4.42
CA HIS A 87 -1.78 -12.08 4.55
C HIS A 87 -2.60 -12.65 5.71
N PHE A 88 -2.54 -12.02 6.89
CA PHE A 88 -3.38 -12.41 8.02
C PHE A 88 -4.86 -12.21 7.72
N TYR A 89 -5.23 -11.10 7.10
CA TYR A 89 -6.61 -10.83 6.69
C TYR A 89 -7.13 -11.93 5.74
N HIS A 90 -6.37 -12.24 4.70
CA HIS A 90 -6.71 -13.30 3.75
C HIS A 90 -6.83 -14.66 4.45
N LYS A 91 -5.88 -15.00 5.34
CA LYS A 91 -5.87 -16.28 6.06
C LYS A 91 -7.07 -16.43 7.02
N TYR A 92 -7.46 -15.38 7.73
CA TYR A 92 -8.50 -15.47 8.77
C TYR A 92 -9.91 -15.14 8.27
N PHE A 93 -10.06 -14.28 7.28
CA PHE A 93 -11.37 -13.82 6.82
C PHE A 93 -11.76 -14.39 5.46
N ILE A 94 -10.83 -14.53 4.52
CA ILE A 94 -11.15 -14.93 3.14
C ILE A 94 -11.06 -16.45 2.96
N ALA A 95 -9.93 -17.05 3.31
CA ALA A 95 -9.70 -18.49 3.17
C ALA A 95 -10.81 -19.37 3.77
N PRO A 96 -11.30 -19.13 5.02
CA PRO A 96 -12.38 -19.94 5.56
C PRO A 96 -13.73 -19.72 4.88
N ARG A 97 -13.96 -18.56 4.22
CA ARG A 97 -15.19 -18.32 3.44
C ARG A 97 -15.17 -19.07 2.12
N ILE A 98 -14.05 -19.05 1.40
CA ILE A 98 -13.85 -19.84 0.17
C ILE A 98 -14.03 -21.34 0.44
N LEU A 99 -13.46 -21.84 1.55
CA LEU A 99 -13.62 -23.23 1.98
C LEU A 99 -15.09 -23.59 2.26
N LYS A 100 -15.86 -22.69 2.89
CA LYS A 100 -17.29 -22.92 3.16
C LYS A 100 -18.11 -23.03 1.87
N GLU A 101 -17.90 -22.16 0.89
CA GLU A 101 -18.65 -22.21 -0.38
C GLU A 101 -18.26 -23.39 -1.27
N THR A 102 -16.97 -23.74 -1.30
CA THR A 102 -16.50 -24.91 -2.06
C THR A 102 -16.95 -26.24 -1.43
N SER A 103 -17.18 -26.26 -0.11
CA SER A 103 -17.72 -27.42 0.62
C SER A 103 -19.26 -27.55 0.59
N SER A 104 -19.97 -26.60 -0.03
CA SER A 104 -21.43 -26.63 -0.12
C SER A 104 -21.91 -27.73 -1.07
N PHE A 105 -23.03 -28.39 -0.72
CA PHE A 105 -23.62 -29.52 -1.47
C PHE A 105 -23.92 -29.22 -2.95
N PHE A 106 -24.02 -27.95 -3.33
CA PHE A 106 -24.07 -27.50 -4.72
C PHE A 106 -22.94 -26.50 -4.96
N PRO A 107 -21.76 -26.95 -5.43
CA PRO A 107 -20.66 -26.05 -5.72
C PRO A 107 -21.08 -25.14 -6.87
N LYS A 108 -21.37 -23.87 -6.55
CA LYS A 108 -21.40 -22.83 -7.57
C LYS A 108 -19.94 -22.60 -7.95
N TYR A 109 -19.50 -23.16 -9.08
CA TYR A 109 -18.24 -22.79 -9.73
C TYR A 109 -18.34 -21.33 -10.22
N ARG A 110 -18.41 -20.37 -9.28
CA ARG A 110 -17.94 -19.02 -9.54
C ARG A 110 -16.45 -19.05 -9.30
N ASP A 111 -15.69 -18.42 -10.18
CA ASP A 111 -14.26 -18.21 -9.97
C ASP A 111 -14.05 -17.63 -8.57
N ALA A 112 -13.42 -18.40 -7.67
CA ALA A 112 -13.19 -17.99 -6.28
C ALA A 112 -12.41 -16.66 -6.18
N LEU A 113 -11.77 -16.26 -7.28
CA LEU A 113 -11.08 -14.99 -7.46
C LEU A 113 -12.03 -13.78 -7.50
N PHE A 114 -13.21 -13.94 -8.10
CA PHE A 114 -14.19 -12.86 -8.35
C PHE A 114 -15.43 -12.99 -7.48
N LEU A 115 -15.34 -13.74 -6.38
CA LEU A 115 -16.47 -13.90 -5.49
C LEU A 115 -16.80 -12.54 -4.85
N PRO A 116 -17.96 -11.92 -5.19
CA PRO A 116 -18.33 -10.66 -4.59
C PRO A 116 -18.62 -10.92 -3.11
N THR A 117 -17.91 -10.23 -2.24
CA THR A 117 -18.04 -10.43 -0.80
C THR A 117 -18.96 -9.34 -0.26
N ASP A 118 -19.91 -9.71 0.61
CA ASP A 118 -20.76 -8.73 1.29
C ASP A 118 -19.89 -7.71 2.02
N HIS A 119 -20.16 -6.43 1.74
CA HIS A 119 -19.38 -5.26 2.16
C HIS A 119 -18.84 -5.38 3.58
N CYS A 120 -17.59 -5.82 3.71
CA CYS A 120 -16.91 -5.87 5.00
C CYS A 120 -16.40 -4.47 5.31
N SER A 121 -16.90 -3.84 6.39
CA SER A 121 -16.42 -2.53 6.85
C SER A 121 -14.89 -2.49 7.00
N ILE A 122 -14.29 -3.62 7.38
CA ILE A 122 -12.85 -3.80 7.50
C ILE A 122 -12.15 -3.70 6.14
N PHE A 123 -12.72 -4.28 5.08
CA PHE A 123 -12.14 -4.19 3.73
C PHE A 123 -12.13 -2.76 3.20
N ASN A 124 -13.21 -2.01 3.41
CA ASN A 124 -13.28 -0.59 3.04
C ASN A 124 -12.17 0.22 3.74
N SER A 125 -11.96 0.01 5.06
CA SER A 125 -10.86 0.66 5.77
C SER A 125 -9.48 0.31 5.21
N ILE A 126 -9.26 -0.95 4.83
CA ILE A 126 -8.00 -1.42 4.22
C ILE A 126 -7.78 -0.75 2.86
N SER A 127 -8.82 -0.70 2.02
CA SER A 127 -8.82 -0.06 0.70
C SER A 127 -8.46 1.43 0.80
N ILE A 128 -9.07 2.16 1.74
CA ILE A 128 -8.80 3.58 1.99
C ILE A 128 -7.34 3.80 2.43
N ILE A 129 -6.82 2.98 3.34
CA ILE A 129 -5.43 3.09 3.83
C ILE A 129 -4.43 2.84 2.69
N LEU A 130 -4.65 1.77 1.91
CA LEU A 130 -3.83 1.44 0.75
C LEU A 130 -3.83 2.57 -0.28
N THR A 131 -5.01 3.04 -0.65
CA THR A 131 -5.20 4.13 -1.63
C THR A 131 -4.50 5.41 -1.16
N THR A 132 -4.66 5.76 0.12
CA THR A 132 -3.97 6.90 0.75
C THR A 132 -2.45 6.79 0.60
N PHE A 133 -1.90 5.61 0.87
CA PHE A 133 -0.46 5.41 0.77
C PHE A 133 0.06 5.53 -0.67
N TYR A 134 -0.67 5.01 -1.65
CA TYR A 134 -0.28 5.15 -3.06
C TYR A 134 -0.37 6.60 -3.54
N ILE A 135 -1.42 7.34 -3.16
CA ILE A 135 -1.56 8.76 -3.49
C ILE A 135 -0.41 9.57 -2.87
N THR A 136 -0.14 9.39 -1.58
CA THR A 136 0.95 10.11 -0.90
C THR A 136 2.33 9.75 -1.46
N SER A 137 2.56 8.48 -1.79
CA SER A 137 3.79 8.03 -2.44
C SER A 137 3.95 8.65 -3.83
N ALA A 138 2.89 8.72 -4.62
CA ALA A 138 2.89 9.35 -5.93
C ALA A 138 3.17 10.86 -5.85
N LEU A 139 2.67 11.55 -4.81
CA LEU A 139 2.99 12.96 -4.57
C LEU A 139 4.48 13.16 -4.26
N PHE A 140 5.11 12.24 -3.52
CA PHE A 140 6.55 12.29 -3.28
C PHE A 140 7.35 12.05 -4.57
N ASP A 141 6.94 11.11 -5.43
CA ASP A 141 7.58 10.88 -6.74
C ASP A 141 7.44 12.09 -7.67
N LEU A 142 6.26 12.73 -7.68
CA LEU A 142 6.02 13.94 -8.46
C LEU A 142 6.97 15.08 -8.03
N ARG A 143 7.20 15.22 -6.72
CA ARG A 143 8.13 16.22 -6.16
C ARG A 143 9.57 15.96 -6.59
N GLU A 144 9.96 14.69 -6.74
CA GLU A 144 11.30 14.27 -7.16
C GLU A 144 11.47 14.22 -8.69
N ARG A 145 10.41 14.56 -9.43
CA ARG A 145 10.31 14.58 -10.91
C ARG A 145 10.32 13.19 -11.56
N ASP A 146 10.00 12.15 -10.79
CA ASP A 146 9.83 10.78 -11.28
C ASP A 146 8.39 10.56 -11.77
N PHE A 147 8.04 11.20 -12.89
CA PHE A 147 6.67 11.21 -13.41
C PHE A 147 6.12 9.83 -13.75
N THR A 148 6.95 8.92 -14.27
CA THR A 148 6.52 7.59 -14.69
C THR A 148 6.10 6.73 -13.48
N GLU A 149 6.89 6.79 -12.41
CA GLU A 149 6.60 6.08 -11.17
C GLU A 149 5.36 6.68 -10.48
N ALA A 150 5.25 8.01 -10.45
CA ALA A 150 4.06 8.70 -9.93
C ALA A 150 2.80 8.26 -10.70
N ALA A 151 2.84 8.25 -12.03
CA ALA A 151 1.71 7.84 -12.86
C ALA A 151 1.30 6.39 -12.59
N SER A 152 2.26 5.46 -12.45
CA SER A 152 1.96 4.05 -12.14
C SER A 152 1.21 3.90 -10.81
N LYS A 153 1.60 4.65 -9.77
CA LYS A 153 0.97 4.63 -8.45
C LYS A 153 -0.42 5.27 -8.45
N TRP A 154 -0.61 6.34 -9.22
CA TRP A 154 -1.95 6.92 -9.46
C TRP A 154 -2.90 5.94 -10.15
N LEU A 155 -2.42 5.26 -11.20
CA LEU A 155 -3.19 4.23 -11.89
C LEU A 155 -3.54 3.07 -10.96
N PHE A 156 -2.58 2.61 -10.15
CA PHE A 156 -2.81 1.54 -9.20
C PHE A 156 -3.84 1.95 -8.12
N ALA A 157 -3.76 3.17 -7.60
CA ALA A 157 -4.78 3.72 -6.69
C ALA A 157 -6.18 3.75 -7.32
N SER A 158 -6.28 4.15 -8.59
CA SER A 158 -7.54 4.13 -9.34
C SER A 158 -8.09 2.70 -9.51
N VAL A 159 -7.21 1.72 -9.74
CA VAL A 159 -7.60 0.30 -9.85
C VAL A 159 -8.14 -0.19 -8.51
N ILE A 160 -7.49 0.10 -7.39
CA ILE A 160 -7.97 -0.29 -6.06
C ILE A 160 -9.37 0.27 -5.79
N MET A 161 -9.57 1.56 -6.04
CA MET A 161 -10.87 2.22 -5.90
C MET A 161 -11.95 1.56 -6.78
N SER A 162 -11.58 1.15 -7.99
CA SER A 162 -12.49 0.44 -8.90
C SER A 162 -12.82 -0.96 -8.36
N LEU A 163 -11.83 -1.71 -7.87
CA LEU A 163 -12.03 -3.04 -7.31
C LEU A 163 -12.89 -3.02 -6.04
N ASP A 164 -12.73 -1.97 -5.22
CA ASP A 164 -13.57 -1.71 -4.06
C ASP A 164 -15.02 -1.41 -4.48
N HIS A 165 -15.22 -0.60 -5.52
CA HIS A 165 -16.54 -0.33 -6.09
C HIS A 165 -17.26 -1.60 -6.58
N TYR A 166 -16.53 -2.53 -7.21
CA TYR A 166 -17.09 -3.80 -7.68
C TYR A 166 -17.20 -4.88 -6.58
N GLY A 167 -16.78 -4.60 -5.34
CA GLY A 167 -16.82 -5.57 -4.24
C GLY A 167 -15.88 -6.77 -4.43
N LEU A 168 -14.79 -6.58 -5.20
CA LEU A 168 -13.80 -7.61 -5.53
C LEU A 168 -12.71 -7.72 -4.46
N GLU A 169 -13.14 -8.05 -3.23
CA GLU A 169 -12.29 -8.11 -2.03
C GLU A 169 -11.09 -9.06 -2.21
N ASN A 170 -11.35 -10.32 -2.59
CA ASN A 170 -10.31 -11.34 -2.71
C ASN A 170 -9.25 -10.96 -3.76
N TYR A 171 -9.69 -10.53 -4.94
CA TYR A 171 -8.80 -10.09 -6.01
C TYR A 171 -7.97 -8.86 -5.60
N SER A 172 -8.60 -7.85 -4.99
CA SER A 172 -7.91 -6.65 -4.51
C SER A 172 -6.80 -6.97 -3.51
N ILE A 173 -7.07 -7.90 -2.59
CA ILE A 173 -6.10 -8.29 -1.55
C ILE A 173 -4.93 -9.07 -2.13
N ILE A 174 -5.18 -10.04 -3.01
CA ILE A 174 -4.11 -10.79 -3.70
C ILE A 174 -3.25 -9.84 -4.54
N LEU A 175 -3.89 -8.94 -5.30
CA LEU A 175 -3.20 -7.96 -6.13
C LEU A 175 -2.30 -7.05 -5.28
N ASN A 176 -2.80 -6.53 -4.16
CA ASN A 176 -2.02 -5.69 -3.25
C ASN A 176 -0.89 -6.45 -2.57
N MET A 177 -1.07 -7.73 -2.22
CA MET A 177 0.01 -8.56 -1.67
C MET A 177 1.13 -8.76 -2.69
N LEU A 178 0.80 -9.08 -3.94
CA LEU A 178 1.77 -9.23 -5.02
C LEU A 178 2.51 -7.92 -5.28
N PHE A 179 1.78 -6.82 -5.48
CA PHE A 179 2.36 -5.52 -5.75
C PHE A 179 3.24 -5.03 -4.59
N GLY A 180 2.82 -5.25 -3.35
CA GLY A 180 3.62 -4.92 -2.17
C GLY A 180 4.93 -5.73 -2.08
N LEU A 181 4.91 -7.02 -2.42
CA LEU A 181 6.12 -7.84 -2.50
C LEU A 181 7.07 -7.36 -3.62
N PHE A 182 6.53 -7.06 -4.80
CA PHE A 182 7.33 -6.54 -5.91
C PHE A 182 7.99 -5.21 -5.56
N ASN A 183 7.26 -4.27 -4.98
CA ASN A 183 7.83 -2.97 -4.60
C ASN A 183 8.85 -3.08 -3.46
N MET A 184 8.67 -3.99 -2.50
CA MET A 184 9.70 -4.27 -1.50
C MET A 184 10.99 -4.77 -2.12
N LEU A 185 10.90 -5.71 -3.07
CA LEU A 185 12.07 -6.22 -3.79
C LEU A 185 12.74 -5.09 -4.58
N ALA A 186 11.97 -4.28 -5.30
CA ALA A 186 12.47 -3.14 -6.05
C ALA A 186 13.19 -2.13 -5.13
N ASP A 187 12.59 -1.76 -4.01
CA ASP A 187 13.17 -0.80 -3.05
C ASP A 187 14.39 -1.37 -2.31
N CYS A 188 14.44 -2.68 -2.07
CA CYS A 188 15.63 -3.35 -1.54
C CYS A 188 16.78 -3.33 -2.55
N LEU A 189 16.49 -3.60 -3.83
CA LEU A 189 17.47 -3.57 -4.92
C LEU A 189 18.01 -2.15 -5.15
N THR A 190 17.16 -1.13 -5.14
CA THR A 190 17.60 0.27 -5.28
C THR A 190 18.46 0.70 -4.09
N THR A 191 18.07 0.33 -2.87
CA THR A 191 18.88 0.57 -1.67
C THR A 191 20.25 -0.11 -1.78
N ALA A 192 20.29 -1.39 -2.18
CA ALA A 192 21.55 -2.11 -2.38
C ALA A 192 22.44 -1.45 -3.45
N SER A 193 21.84 -0.96 -4.55
CA SER A 193 22.56 -0.25 -5.60
C SER A 193 23.18 1.06 -5.11
N LEU A 194 22.51 1.80 -4.22
CA LEU A 194 23.00 3.07 -3.67
C LEU A 194 24.26 2.91 -2.80
N TYR A 195 24.42 1.76 -2.15
CA TYR A 195 25.59 1.44 -1.32
C TYR A 195 26.68 0.65 -2.08
N THR A 196 26.40 0.24 -3.32
CA THR A 196 27.40 -0.42 -4.17
C THR A 196 28.39 0.61 -4.73
N ASN A 197 29.68 0.25 -4.74
CA ASN A 197 30.75 1.12 -5.25
C ASN A 197 30.62 1.29 -6.78
N GLU A 198 30.64 2.53 -7.30
CA GLU A 198 30.43 2.83 -8.74
C GLU A 198 31.39 2.08 -9.68
N LYS A 199 32.56 1.66 -9.20
CA LYS A 199 33.53 0.87 -9.96
C LYS A 199 33.03 -0.52 -10.33
N ASN A 200 32.03 -1.05 -9.62
CA ASN A 200 31.54 -2.41 -9.83
C ASN A 200 30.42 -2.45 -10.89
N ARG A 201 30.77 -2.09 -12.14
CA ARG A 201 29.85 -1.97 -13.29
C ARG A 201 28.95 -3.20 -13.51
N THR A 202 29.42 -4.39 -13.17
CA THR A 202 28.67 -5.65 -13.32
C THR A 202 27.46 -5.70 -12.38
N TYR A 203 27.62 -5.27 -11.13
CA TYR A 203 26.52 -5.26 -10.14
C TYR A 203 25.47 -4.21 -10.50
N ASN A 204 25.88 -3.01 -10.90
CA ASN A 204 24.94 -1.97 -11.33
C ASN A 204 24.12 -2.39 -12.56
N ARG A 205 24.73 -3.10 -13.53
CA ARG A 205 24.00 -3.67 -14.67
C ARG A 205 23.00 -4.73 -14.24
N LEU A 206 23.37 -5.59 -13.29
CA LEU A 206 22.48 -6.60 -12.72
C LEU A 206 21.28 -5.96 -12.03
N PHE A 207 21.50 -4.91 -11.22
CA PHE A 207 20.42 -4.16 -10.57
C PHE A 207 19.46 -3.52 -11.58
N VAL A 208 19.98 -2.90 -12.65
CA VAL A 208 19.15 -2.31 -13.71
C VAL A 208 18.37 -3.38 -14.46
N PHE A 209 19.00 -4.52 -14.76
CA PHE A 209 18.35 -5.62 -15.48
C PHE A 209 17.23 -6.26 -14.65
N VAL A 210 17.47 -6.50 -13.36
CA VAL A 210 16.43 -6.99 -12.45
C VAL A 210 15.30 -5.96 -12.34
N ARG A 211 15.64 -4.67 -12.21
CA ARG A 211 14.62 -3.60 -12.16
C ARG A 211 13.77 -3.52 -13.43
N LEU A 212 14.37 -3.72 -14.60
CA LEU A 212 13.66 -3.76 -15.89
C LEU A 212 12.75 -5.00 -16.03
N ILE A 213 13.15 -6.16 -15.50
CA ILE A 213 12.30 -7.35 -15.51
C ILE A 213 11.12 -7.21 -14.54
N THR A 214 11.31 -6.48 -13.44
CA THR A 214 10.27 -6.25 -12.44
C THR A 214 9.28 -5.13 -12.78
N TRP A 215 9.56 -4.34 -13.83
CA TRP A 215 8.69 -3.26 -14.32
C TRP A 215 7.76 -3.78 -15.41
#